data_AF-A0A5F5PJ26-F1
#
_entry.id   AF-A0A5F5PJ26-F1
#
_cell.length_a   1.000
_cell.length_b   1.000
_cell.length_c   1.000
_cell.angle_alpha   90.00
_cell.angle_beta   90.00
_cell.angle_gamma   90.00
#
_symmetry.space_group_name_H-M   'P 1'
#
loop_
_entity.id
_entity.type
_entity.pdbx_description
1 polymer ?
#
loop_
_entity_poly.entity_id
_entity_poly.type
_entity_poly.pdbx_seq_one_letter_code
_entity_poly.pdbx_strand_id
1 'polypeptide(L)'
;MASELCKTISVARLEKHKNLFLNYRNLHHFPLELLKDEGLQYLERLYMKRNSLTTLPENLAQKLPNLVELYLHSNNIVVVPEAIGSLVKLQCLDLSDNALEIVCPEIGRLRALRHLRLANNQLQFLPPGVMESHWRILSRVMWSDLDLKGLLRQLCEEGAKDKSWEMS
;
A
#
# COMPACT_ATOMS: atom_id res chain seq x y z
N MET A 1 19.85 18.17 4.13
CA MET A 1 18.82 17.12 3.94
C MET A 1 18.51 16.85 2.47
N ALA A 2 18.04 17.82 1.66
CA ALA A 2 17.71 17.56 0.24
C ALA A 2 18.87 17.02 -0.60
N SER A 3 20.11 17.49 -0.38
CA SER A 3 21.28 17.04 -1.15
C SER A 3 21.68 15.59 -0.85
N GLU A 4 21.53 15.11 0.38
CA GLU A 4 21.85 13.72 0.75
C GLU A 4 20.80 12.74 0.24
N LEU A 5 19.53 13.15 0.24
CA LEU A 5 18.45 12.36 -0.35
C LEU A 5 18.68 12.16 -1.85
N CYS A 6 18.95 13.24 -2.59
CA CYS A 6 19.28 13.16 -4.01
C CYS A 6 20.48 12.25 -4.27
N LYS A 7 21.57 12.41 -3.49
CA LYS A 7 22.75 11.53 -3.60
C LYS A 7 22.40 10.06 -3.37
N THR A 8 21.65 9.75 -2.31
CA THR A 8 21.22 8.38 -2.00
C THR A 8 20.45 7.77 -3.18
N ILE A 9 19.50 8.52 -3.75
CA ILE A 9 18.66 8.06 -4.86
C ILE A 9 19.49 7.88 -6.14
N SER A 10 20.40 8.82 -6.43
CA SER A 10 21.28 8.73 -7.59
C SER A 10 22.20 7.51 -7.51
N VAL A 11 22.79 7.24 -6.34
CA VAL A 11 23.61 6.04 -6.13
C VAL A 11 22.78 4.77 -6.32
N ALA A 12 21.60 4.70 -5.70
CA ALA A 12 20.71 3.55 -5.84
C ALA A 12 20.30 3.28 -7.29
N ARG A 13 20.11 4.34 -8.08
CA ARG A 13 19.81 4.24 -9.52
C ARG A 13 21.00 3.73 -10.32
N LEU A 14 22.19 4.32 -10.12
CA LEU A 14 23.41 3.96 -10.86
C LEU A 14 23.86 2.53 -10.55
N GLU A 15 23.81 2.15 -9.28
CA GLU A 15 24.25 0.85 -8.79
C GLU A 15 23.14 -0.22 -8.82
N LYS A 16 21.95 0.12 -9.34
CA LYS A 16 20.82 -0.81 -9.53
C LYS A 16 20.43 -1.52 -8.23
N HIS A 17 20.36 -0.77 -7.13
CA HIS A 17 20.03 -1.33 -5.83
C HIS A 17 18.62 -1.94 -5.84
N LYS A 18 18.52 -3.13 -5.24
CA LYS A 18 17.24 -3.80 -5.01
C LYS A 18 16.53 -3.31 -3.77
N ASN A 19 17.25 -2.72 -2.82
CA ASN A 19 16.71 -2.27 -1.54
C ASN A 19 17.08 -0.81 -1.32
N LEU A 20 16.11 0.01 -0.92
CA LEU A 20 16.34 1.43 -0.64
C LEU A 20 15.71 1.82 0.70
N PHE A 21 16.53 2.40 1.57
CA PHE A 21 16.16 2.81 2.92
C PHE A 21 16.08 4.33 3.02
N LEU A 22 14.87 4.84 3.21
CA LEU A 22 14.56 6.27 3.39
C LEU A 22 13.77 6.52 4.69
N ASN A 23 13.92 5.61 5.66
CA ASN A 23 13.27 5.70 6.96
C ASN A 23 13.79 6.89 7.77
N TYR A 24 12.95 7.49 8.63
CA TYR A 24 13.37 8.53 9.58
C TYR A 24 14.01 9.77 8.93
N ARG A 25 13.50 10.22 7.79
CA ARG A 25 14.07 11.35 7.03
C ARG A 25 13.23 12.62 7.10
N ASN A 26 12.21 12.68 7.95
CA ASN A 26 11.26 13.80 8.07
C ASN A 26 10.68 14.22 6.71
N LEU A 27 10.43 13.26 5.83
CA LEU A 27 9.87 13.53 4.51
C LEU A 27 8.38 13.86 4.65
N HIS A 28 7.98 15.06 4.24
CA HIS A 28 6.56 15.46 4.20
C HIS A 28 5.86 15.02 2.91
N HIS A 29 6.63 14.79 1.84
CA HIS A 29 6.13 14.38 0.53
C HIS A 29 6.96 13.23 -0.01
N PHE A 30 6.35 12.40 -0.86
CA PHE A 30 7.06 11.35 -1.54
C PHE A 30 8.15 11.98 -2.44
N PRO A 31 9.41 11.52 -2.37
CA PRO A 31 10.49 12.13 -3.12
C PRO A 31 10.34 11.81 -4.60
N LEU A 32 9.90 12.81 -5.37
CA LEU A 32 9.67 12.69 -6.81
C LEU A 32 10.96 12.35 -7.58
N GLU A 33 12.13 12.57 -6.97
CA GLU A 33 13.42 12.09 -7.44
C GLU A 33 13.45 10.58 -7.70
N LEU A 34 12.68 9.76 -6.96
CA LEU A 34 12.54 8.33 -7.21
C LEU A 34 11.82 8.03 -8.54
N LEU A 35 11.00 8.97 -8.99
CA LEU A 35 10.11 8.83 -10.14
C LEU A 35 10.65 9.51 -11.41
N LYS A 36 11.76 10.25 -11.29
CA LYS A 36 12.42 10.91 -12.42
C LYS A 36 12.93 9.88 -13.43
N ASP A 37 13.00 10.31 -14.68
CA ASP A 37 13.50 9.50 -15.82
C ASP A 37 12.76 8.16 -15.90
N GLU A 38 13.48 7.06 -16.07
CA GLU A 38 12.94 5.70 -16.06
C GLU A 38 12.60 5.20 -14.64
N GLY A 39 12.74 5.99 -13.58
CA GLY A 39 12.52 5.55 -12.19
C GLY A 39 13.65 4.67 -11.64
N LEU A 40 13.33 3.73 -10.75
CA LEU A 40 14.28 2.75 -10.20
C LEU A 40 13.84 1.33 -10.59
N GLN A 41 14.13 0.95 -11.83
CA GLN A 41 13.70 -0.30 -12.45
C GLN A 41 14.20 -1.58 -11.74
N TYR A 42 15.23 -1.50 -10.91
CA TYR A 42 15.77 -2.66 -10.19
C TYR A 42 15.31 -2.73 -8.74
N LEU A 43 14.56 -1.73 -8.26
CA LEU A 43 14.14 -1.66 -6.88
C LEU A 43 13.05 -2.68 -6.59
N GLU A 44 13.32 -3.55 -5.62
CA GLU A 44 12.40 -4.58 -5.13
C GLU A 44 11.83 -4.22 -3.76
N ARG A 45 12.59 -3.52 -2.90
CA ARG A 45 12.17 -3.17 -1.54
C ARG A 45 12.37 -1.70 -1.25
N LEU A 46 11.30 -1.02 -0.87
CA LEU A 46 11.31 0.39 -0.49
C LEU A 46 10.87 0.55 0.96
N TYR A 47 11.75 1.11 1.78
CA TYR A 47 11.49 1.40 3.18
C TYR A 47 11.40 2.91 3.38
N MET A 48 10.22 3.39 3.77
CA MET A 48 9.91 4.80 4.00
C MET A 48 9.18 5.03 5.32
N LYS A 49 9.36 4.13 6.31
CA LYS A 49 8.68 4.22 7.61
C LYS A 49 9.12 5.45 8.41
N ARG A 50 8.24 5.92 9.29
CA ARG A 50 8.52 7.05 10.21
C ARG A 50 8.99 8.29 9.44
N ASN A 51 8.17 8.70 8.49
CA ASN A 51 8.23 10.00 7.85
C ASN A 51 6.89 10.71 8.11
N SER A 52 6.60 11.77 7.36
CA SER A 52 5.36 12.57 7.48
C SER A 52 4.61 12.62 6.15
N LEU A 53 4.70 11.54 5.35
CA LEU A 53 4.08 11.46 4.03
C LEU A 53 2.55 11.50 4.15
N THR A 54 1.89 12.30 3.32
CA THR A 54 0.43 12.41 3.29
C THR A 54 -0.21 11.67 2.10
N THR A 55 0.52 11.52 1.00
CA THR A 55 0.03 10.86 -0.22
C THR A 55 1.16 10.10 -0.91
N LEU A 56 0.79 9.22 -1.84
CA LEU A 56 1.70 8.59 -2.79
C LEU A 56 1.38 9.08 -4.21
N PRO A 57 2.37 9.09 -5.11
CA PRO A 57 2.20 9.59 -6.48
C PRO A 57 1.49 8.57 -7.38
N GLU A 58 0.64 9.04 -8.29
CA GLU A 58 -0.13 8.19 -9.24
C GLU A 58 0.76 7.38 -10.19
N ASN A 59 1.97 7.83 -10.48
CA ASN A 59 2.89 7.09 -11.36
C ASN A 59 3.86 6.16 -10.60
N LEU A 60 3.62 5.89 -9.31
CA LEU A 60 4.48 5.03 -8.48
C LEU A 60 4.72 3.66 -9.13
N ALA A 61 3.63 3.00 -9.56
CA ALA A 61 3.71 1.67 -10.13
C ALA A 61 4.40 1.63 -11.50
N GLN A 62 4.29 2.71 -12.28
CA GLN A 62 4.98 2.85 -13.56
C GLN A 62 6.50 2.99 -13.37
N LYS A 63 6.92 3.75 -12.35
CA LYS A 63 8.34 4.08 -12.12
C LYS A 63 9.07 3.09 -11.23
N LEU A 64 8.35 2.28 -10.46
CA LEU A 64 8.88 1.23 -9.59
C LEU A 64 8.18 -0.12 -9.86
N PRO A 65 8.18 -0.61 -11.11
CA PRO A 65 7.34 -1.75 -11.51
C PRO A 65 7.78 -3.09 -10.90
N ASN A 66 8.98 -3.15 -10.31
CA ASN A 66 9.56 -4.35 -9.73
C ASN A 66 9.45 -4.44 -8.20
N LEU A 67 8.68 -3.55 -7.56
CA LEU A 67 8.48 -3.61 -6.12
C LEU A 67 7.82 -4.92 -5.68
N VAL A 68 8.44 -5.54 -4.69
CA VAL A 68 8.01 -6.75 -3.98
C VAL A 68 7.59 -6.38 -2.55
N GLU A 69 8.27 -5.44 -1.91
CA GLU A 69 7.96 -5.00 -0.56
C GLU A 69 7.94 -3.46 -0.46
N LEU A 70 6.85 -2.93 0.08
CA LEU A 70 6.66 -1.50 0.31
C LEU A 70 6.28 -1.24 1.77
N TYR A 71 7.18 -0.61 2.52
CA TYR A 71 6.98 -0.28 3.93
C TYR A 71 6.79 1.23 4.10
N LEU A 72 5.56 1.62 4.42
CA LEU A 72 5.12 3.00 4.59
C LEU A 72 4.52 3.25 5.97
N HIS A 73 4.69 2.32 6.91
CA HIS A 73 4.10 2.43 8.23
C HIS A 73 4.63 3.63 9.02
N SER A 74 3.81 4.14 9.93
CA SER A 74 4.11 5.34 10.73
C SER A 74 4.35 6.57 9.84
N ASN A 75 3.36 6.92 9.03
CA ASN A 75 3.29 8.15 8.23
C ASN A 75 1.92 8.82 8.47
N ASN A 76 1.55 9.82 7.65
CA ASN A 76 0.25 10.50 7.73
C ASN A 76 -0.57 10.26 6.45
N ILE A 77 -0.42 9.10 5.81
CA ILE A 77 -1.03 8.84 4.51
C ILE A 77 -2.54 8.76 4.68
N VAL A 78 -3.27 9.60 3.92
CA VAL A 78 -4.74 9.65 3.94
C VAL A 78 -5.37 8.89 2.78
N VAL A 79 -4.63 8.74 1.67
CA VAL A 79 -5.09 8.04 0.47
C VAL A 79 -3.93 7.32 -0.23
N VAL A 80 -4.22 6.14 -0.75
CA VAL A 80 -3.32 5.38 -1.64
C VAL A 80 -3.87 5.47 -3.06
N PRO A 81 -3.05 5.85 -4.06
CA PRO A 81 -3.49 5.98 -5.45
C PRO A 81 -3.91 4.63 -6.02
N GLU A 82 -4.90 4.65 -6.92
CA GLU A 82 -5.41 3.46 -7.62
C GLU A 82 -4.29 2.71 -8.36
N ALA A 83 -3.29 3.45 -8.85
CA ALA A 83 -2.13 2.91 -9.52
C ALA A 83 -1.37 1.85 -8.70
N ILE A 84 -1.52 1.81 -7.36
CA ILE A 84 -0.94 0.77 -6.52
C ILE A 84 -1.31 -0.64 -7.01
N GLY A 85 -2.52 -0.83 -7.53
CA GLY A 85 -3.00 -2.11 -8.04
C GLY A 85 -2.24 -2.64 -9.25
N SER A 86 -1.42 -1.80 -9.90
CA SER A 86 -0.55 -2.20 -11.01
C SER A 86 0.78 -2.82 -10.56
N LEU A 87 1.10 -2.81 -9.25
CA LEU A 87 2.29 -3.47 -8.70
C LEU A 87 2.10 -4.99 -8.60
N VAL A 88 2.01 -5.66 -9.74
CA VAL A 88 1.69 -7.10 -9.83
C VAL A 88 2.66 -8.04 -9.10
N LYS A 89 3.86 -7.56 -8.75
CA LYS A 89 4.89 -8.30 -8.00
C LYS A 89 4.86 -8.05 -6.49
N LEU A 90 4.02 -7.13 -6.02
CA LEU A 90 4.01 -6.73 -4.61
C LEU A 90 3.49 -7.87 -3.74
N GLN A 91 4.31 -8.29 -2.78
CA GLN A 91 4.02 -9.36 -1.82
C GLN A 91 3.76 -8.82 -0.43
N CYS A 92 4.37 -7.69 -0.07
CA CYS A 92 4.21 -7.06 1.24
C CYS A 92 3.90 -5.57 1.08
N LEU A 93 2.78 -5.15 1.66
CA LEU A 93 2.38 -3.75 1.77
C LEU A 93 2.07 -3.44 3.24
N ASP A 94 2.89 -2.59 3.86
CA ASP A 94 2.70 -2.13 5.24
C ASP A 94 2.33 -0.66 5.26
N LEU A 95 1.07 -0.38 5.55
CA LEU A 95 0.47 0.95 5.70
C LEU A 95 -0.04 1.18 7.13
N SER A 96 0.43 0.39 8.10
CA SER A 96 0.01 0.53 9.51
C SER A 96 0.42 1.90 10.07
N ASP A 97 -0.28 2.39 11.10
CA ASP A 97 0.00 3.70 11.71
C ASP A 97 -0.01 4.83 10.65
N ASN A 98 -1.12 4.97 9.94
CA ASN A 98 -1.37 6.05 8.99
C ASN A 98 -2.75 6.68 9.30
N ALA A 99 -3.24 7.55 8.41
CA ALA A 99 -4.52 8.23 8.55
C ALA A 99 -5.51 7.80 7.45
N LEU A 100 -5.42 6.55 6.97
CA LEU A 100 -6.31 6.06 5.91
C LEU A 100 -7.74 5.97 6.43
N GLU A 101 -8.66 6.68 5.78
CA GLU A 101 -10.10 6.54 6.00
C GLU A 101 -10.73 5.49 5.08
N ILE A 102 -10.16 5.36 3.87
CA ILE A 102 -10.56 4.38 2.86
C ILE A 102 -9.34 3.73 2.23
N VAL A 103 -9.55 2.54 1.66
CA VAL A 103 -8.60 1.84 0.80
C VAL A 103 -9.20 1.72 -0.60
N CYS A 104 -8.43 1.98 -1.65
CA CYS A 104 -8.90 1.84 -3.02
C CYS A 104 -9.16 0.36 -3.39
N PRO A 105 -10.21 0.05 -4.17
CA PRO A 105 -10.52 -1.31 -4.60
C PRO A 105 -9.39 -2.00 -5.37
N GLU A 106 -8.52 -1.22 -6.00
CA GLU A 106 -7.38 -1.66 -6.82
C GLU A 106 -6.35 -2.46 -6.04
N ILE A 107 -6.28 -2.33 -4.71
CA ILE A 107 -5.47 -3.23 -3.87
C ILE A 107 -5.89 -4.70 -4.09
N GLY A 108 -7.17 -4.96 -4.38
CA GLY A 108 -7.67 -6.28 -4.75
C GLY A 108 -7.01 -6.88 -6.01
N ARG A 109 -6.42 -6.05 -6.89
CA ARG A 109 -5.68 -6.51 -8.09
C ARG A 109 -4.29 -7.04 -7.79
N LEU A 110 -3.77 -6.85 -6.57
CA LEU A 110 -2.44 -7.29 -6.16
C LEU A 110 -2.38 -8.81 -5.93
N ARG A 111 -2.41 -9.59 -7.00
CA ARG A 111 -2.49 -11.07 -6.94
C ARG A 111 -1.31 -11.75 -6.23
N ALA A 112 -0.16 -11.09 -6.16
CA ALA A 112 1.02 -11.61 -5.47
C ALA A 112 1.06 -11.26 -3.97
N LEU A 113 0.11 -10.45 -3.47
CA LEU A 113 0.13 -9.93 -2.12
C LEU A 113 -0.06 -11.07 -1.10
N ARG A 114 0.86 -11.15 -0.14
CA ARG A 114 0.88 -12.15 0.94
C ARG A 114 0.72 -11.53 2.31
N HIS A 115 1.05 -10.24 2.42
CA HIS A 115 0.97 -9.48 3.66
C HIS A 115 0.42 -8.09 3.36
N LEU A 116 -0.76 -7.79 3.93
CA LEU A 116 -1.36 -6.48 3.91
C LEU A 116 -1.60 -6.03 5.35
N ARG A 117 -0.90 -4.97 5.76
CA ARG A 117 -1.00 -4.43 7.11
C ARG A 117 -1.58 -3.03 7.07
N LEU A 118 -2.71 -2.87 7.76
CA LEU A 118 -3.54 -1.66 7.80
C LEU A 118 -3.90 -1.25 9.23
N ALA A 119 -3.30 -1.88 10.25
CA ALA A 119 -3.62 -1.61 11.65
C ALA A 119 -3.35 -0.15 12.02
N ASN A 120 -4.07 0.37 13.00
CA ASN A 120 -3.94 1.76 13.45
C ASN A 120 -4.12 2.77 12.29
N ASN A 121 -5.21 2.63 11.55
CA ASN A 121 -5.72 3.62 10.60
C ASN A 121 -7.12 4.08 11.06
N GLN A 122 -7.81 4.87 10.24
CA GLN A 122 -9.19 5.36 10.48
C GLN A 122 -10.20 4.64 9.57
N LEU A 123 -9.89 3.40 9.18
CA LEU A 123 -10.67 2.61 8.24
C LEU A 123 -11.98 2.16 8.89
N GLN A 124 -13.11 2.53 8.29
CA GLN A 124 -14.41 2.04 8.74
C GLN A 124 -14.80 0.72 8.06
N PHE A 125 -14.41 0.56 6.79
CA PHE A 125 -14.70 -0.60 5.97
C PHE A 125 -13.56 -0.85 4.97
N LEU A 126 -13.56 -2.03 4.36
CA LEU A 126 -12.65 -2.38 3.28
C LEU A 126 -13.44 -2.63 1.98
N PRO A 127 -12.89 -2.26 0.82
CA PRO A 127 -13.60 -2.47 -0.44
C PRO A 127 -13.79 -3.97 -0.72
N PRO A 128 -14.87 -4.36 -1.42
CA PRO A 128 -15.19 -5.77 -1.70
C PRO A 128 -14.03 -6.54 -2.32
N GLY A 129 -13.30 -5.92 -3.26
CA GLY A 129 -12.16 -6.56 -3.93
C GLY A 129 -11.03 -6.98 -2.97
N VAL A 130 -10.83 -6.27 -1.86
CA VAL A 130 -9.86 -6.65 -0.81
C VAL A 130 -10.42 -7.77 0.07
N MET A 131 -11.71 -7.74 0.37
CA MET A 131 -12.40 -8.82 1.09
C MET A 131 -12.42 -10.13 0.29
N GLU A 132 -12.64 -10.07 -1.01
CA GLU A 132 -12.65 -11.25 -1.88
C GLU A 132 -11.24 -11.84 -2.08
N SER A 133 -10.26 -10.97 -2.38
CA SER A 133 -8.93 -11.44 -2.82
C SER A 133 -7.92 -11.62 -1.69
N HIS A 134 -8.05 -10.87 -0.59
CA HIS A 134 -6.97 -10.71 0.39
C HIS A 134 -7.40 -10.89 1.85
N TRP A 135 -8.64 -11.26 2.16
CA TRP A 135 -9.10 -11.40 3.56
C TRP A 135 -8.22 -12.34 4.41
N ARG A 136 -7.65 -13.39 3.80
CA ARG A 136 -6.81 -14.39 4.47
C ARG A 136 -5.45 -13.85 4.95
N ILE A 137 -5.00 -12.75 4.35
CA ILE A 137 -3.70 -12.14 4.65
C ILE A 137 -3.82 -10.91 5.55
N LEU A 138 -5.04 -10.54 5.94
CA LEU A 138 -5.33 -9.50 6.92
C LEU A 138 -5.07 -10.03 8.33
N SER A 139 -4.44 -9.22 9.18
CA SER A 139 -4.14 -9.62 10.56
C SER A 139 -5.40 -9.67 11.43
N ARG A 140 -5.38 -10.49 12.49
CA ARG A 140 -6.50 -10.56 13.45
C ARG A 140 -6.83 -9.19 14.08
N VAL A 141 -5.79 -8.37 14.27
CA VAL A 141 -5.87 -7.00 14.81
C VAL A 141 -6.63 -6.07 13.86
N MET A 142 -6.57 -6.30 12.55
CA MET A 142 -7.32 -5.49 11.59
C MET A 142 -8.83 -5.62 11.80
N TRP A 143 -9.32 -6.82 12.12
CA TRP A 143 -10.75 -7.04 12.32
C TRP A 143 -11.32 -6.38 13.58
N SER A 144 -10.48 -6.13 14.58
CA SER A 144 -10.90 -5.36 15.76
C SER A 144 -10.95 -3.85 15.50
N ASP A 145 -10.21 -3.37 14.51
CA ASP A 145 -10.14 -1.94 14.16
C ASP A 145 -11.24 -1.53 13.16
N LEU A 146 -11.76 -2.47 12.37
CA LEU A 146 -12.86 -2.24 11.43
C LEU A 146 -14.21 -2.17 12.15
N ASP A 147 -15.11 -1.28 11.72
CA ASP A 147 -16.46 -1.24 12.26
C ASP A 147 -17.21 -2.52 11.86
N LEU A 148 -17.30 -3.46 12.81
CA LEU A 148 -17.99 -4.74 12.63
C LEU A 148 -19.44 -4.56 12.19
N LYS A 149 -20.11 -3.44 12.53
CA LYS A 149 -21.48 -3.18 12.06
C LYS A 149 -21.51 -2.78 10.59
N GLY A 150 -20.55 -1.96 10.14
CA GLY A 150 -20.36 -1.65 8.73
C GLY A 150 -20.00 -2.88 7.90
N LEU A 151 -19.13 -3.73 8.45
CA LEU A 151 -18.69 -4.98 7.82
C LEU A 151 -19.84 -6.00 7.71
N LEU A 152 -20.67 -6.14 8.75
CA LEU A 152 -21.88 -6.98 8.71
C LEU A 152 -22.91 -6.44 7.71
N ARG A 153 -23.09 -5.11 7.63
CA ARG A 153 -24.00 -4.51 6.64
C ARG A 153 -23.52 -4.74 5.21
N GLN A 154 -22.22 -4.60 4.96
CA GLN A 154 -21.61 -4.86 3.66
C GLN A 154 -21.71 -6.34 3.26
N LEU A 155 -21.41 -7.27 4.19
CA LEU A 155 -21.58 -8.70 3.97
C LEU A 155 -23.04 -9.09 3.75
N CYS A 156 -24.01 -8.42 4.41
CA CYS A 156 -25.44 -8.62 4.15
C CYS A 156 -25.87 -8.06 2.78
N GLU A 157 -25.35 -6.91 2.36
CA GLU A 157 -25.63 -6.31 1.04
C GLU A 157 -25.00 -7.11 -0.11
N GLU A 158 -23.84 -7.72 0.11
CA GLU A 158 -23.16 -8.63 -0.84
C GLU A 158 -23.79 -10.03 -0.84
N GLY A 159 -24.13 -10.59 0.33
CA GLY A 159 -24.85 -11.86 0.44
C GLY A 159 -26.27 -11.82 -0.14
N ALA A 160 -26.87 -10.64 -0.28
CA ALA A 160 -28.11 -10.43 -1.02
C ALA A 160 -27.92 -10.38 -2.54
N LYS A 161 -26.70 -10.12 -3.04
CA LYS A 161 -26.35 -10.14 -4.46
C LYS A 161 -25.81 -11.48 -4.92
N ASP A 162 -25.23 -12.26 -4.00
CA ASP A 162 -24.72 -13.60 -4.29
C ASP A 162 -25.73 -14.69 -3.86
N LYS A 163 -26.66 -15.01 -4.77
CA LYS A 163 -27.58 -16.17 -4.64
C LYS A 163 -26.92 -17.51 -5.03
N SER A 164 -25.60 -17.60 -5.06
CA SER A 164 -24.92 -18.85 -5.42
C SER A 164 -25.00 -19.95 -4.35
N TRP A 165 -25.48 -19.64 -3.14
CA TRP A 165 -25.70 -20.62 -2.07
C TRP A 165 -27.11 -21.24 -2.03
N GLU A 166 -28.08 -20.76 -2.82
CA GLU A 166 -29.44 -21.33 -2.89
C GLU A 166 -29.59 -22.50 -3.90
N MET A 167 -28.49 -22.95 -4.54
CA MET A 167 -28.52 -24.11 -5.43
C MET A 167 -27.44 -25.12 -5.08
N SER A 168 -27.68 -25.91 -4.03
CA SER A 168 -27.09 -27.24 -3.82
C SER A 168 -28.07 -28.11 -3.04
#